data_AF-A0A1F9KS01-F1
#
_entry.id   AF-A0A1F9KS01-F1
#
_cell.length_a   1.000
_cell.length_b   1.000
_cell.length_c   1.000
_cell.angle_alpha   90.00
_cell.angle_beta   90.00
_cell.angle_gamma   90.00
#
_symmetry.space_group_name_H-M   'P 1'
#
loop_
_entity.id
_entity.type
_entity.pdbx_description
1 polymer ?
#
loop_
_entity_poly.entity_id
_entity_poly.type
_entity_poly.pdbx_seq_one_letter_code
_entity_poly.pdbx_strand_id
1 'polypeptide(L)'
;QYTDWKESFHSKAMGPGPWGQIVELSRNSPEEAILCMTCHAPLGEQIPWLTANAVAQDKGYAKNPAYDPKLQLQGITCAACHVRQHQRFGPPKAEGTAAPTYPAGIANHGGVERTPYFEKAEFCRDCHQFDPENTALVNGKPLQDTYREWLSSIWGKGEASCQECHMPHRRHLWKGIHDAEWVKGAVRFAAEIRQELSGPKKTLEINVDLINAAVGHKFPTYITPKVFVRAALLDIGGKILPGTQQERVIGWDVRFEDGQWKEYFDTRIAPGEKFQASFSWSPPSQARKIRAWVEVHPDHFYHHHFYPAYLADPSLSPAGKKLIEKALQESGRTPYLLFDRLVHLK
;
A
#
# COMPACT_ATOMS: atom_id res chain seq x y z
N GLN A 1 12.19 12.32 13.34
CA GLN A 1 11.61 12.88 12.10
C GLN A 1 12.47 12.60 10.88
N TYR A 2 13.64 13.24 10.68
CA TYR A 2 14.47 12.97 9.48
C TYR A 2 14.85 11.49 9.32
N THR A 3 15.35 10.85 10.39
CA THR A 3 15.69 9.41 10.38
C THR A 3 14.47 8.54 10.07
N ASP A 4 13.31 8.84 10.67
CA ASP A 4 12.06 8.10 10.40
C ASP A 4 11.71 8.20 8.91
N TRP A 5 11.71 9.43 8.37
CA TRP A 5 11.39 9.70 6.97
C TRP A 5 12.33 8.99 6.01
N LYS A 6 13.64 9.07 6.25
CA LYS A 6 14.67 8.46 5.41
C LYS A 6 14.47 6.95 5.24
N GLU A 7 13.98 6.28 6.27
CA GLU A 7 13.74 4.83 6.23
C GLU A 7 12.35 4.45 5.68
N SER A 8 11.42 5.40 5.64
CA SER A 8 10.04 5.18 5.21
C SER A 8 9.87 4.90 3.70
N PHE A 9 8.70 4.40 3.31
CA PHE A 9 8.36 4.25 1.89
C PHE A 9 8.11 5.58 1.17
N HIS A 10 7.78 6.66 1.90
CA HIS A 10 7.55 7.98 1.30
C HIS A 10 8.84 8.56 0.70
N SER A 11 9.99 8.42 1.38
CA SER A 11 11.29 8.81 0.82
C SER A 11 11.73 7.93 -0.34
N LYS A 12 11.20 6.70 -0.41
CA LYS A 12 11.47 5.71 -1.46
C LYS A 12 10.41 5.71 -2.57
N ALA A 13 9.51 6.70 -2.59
CA ALA A 13 8.39 6.75 -3.54
C ALA A 13 8.85 6.80 -5.01
N MET A 14 10.06 7.28 -5.29
CA MET A 14 10.69 7.25 -6.62
C MET A 14 11.59 6.01 -6.84
N GLY A 15 11.25 4.88 -6.20
CA GLY A 15 11.94 3.61 -6.39
C GLY A 15 11.90 3.08 -7.83
N PRO A 16 12.55 1.95 -8.11
CA PRO A 16 12.72 1.45 -9.47
C PRO A 16 11.40 1.16 -10.20
N GLY A 17 10.34 0.77 -9.50
CA GLY A 17 9.02 0.51 -10.09
C GLY A 17 8.38 1.76 -10.68
N PRO A 18 8.11 2.82 -9.88
CA PRO A 18 7.59 4.09 -10.38
C PRO A 18 8.55 4.75 -11.38
N TRP A 19 9.86 4.83 -11.07
CA TRP A 19 10.81 5.50 -11.94
C TRP A 19 10.98 4.81 -13.30
N GLY A 20 10.93 3.47 -13.33
CA GLY A 20 10.99 2.70 -14.58
C GLY A 20 9.82 2.97 -15.52
N GLN A 21 8.65 3.34 -15.00
CA GLN A 21 7.50 3.77 -15.80
C GLN A 21 7.66 5.25 -16.21
N ILE A 22 8.00 6.12 -15.26
CA ILE A 22 8.10 7.57 -15.47
C ILE A 22 9.17 7.92 -16.51
N VAL A 23 10.29 7.17 -16.59
CA VAL A 23 11.33 7.43 -17.59
C VAL A 23 10.84 7.18 -19.02
N GLU A 24 9.98 6.19 -19.24
CA GLU A 24 9.36 5.93 -20.54
C GLU A 24 8.27 6.95 -20.84
N LEU A 25 7.40 7.24 -19.86
CA LEU A 25 6.36 8.26 -19.98
C LEU A 25 6.95 9.64 -20.26
N SER A 26 8.07 10.00 -19.65
CA SER A 26 8.73 11.29 -19.91
C SER A 26 9.18 11.46 -21.36
N ARG A 27 9.36 10.35 -22.10
CA ARG A 27 9.72 10.36 -23.53
C ARG A 27 8.51 10.39 -24.44
N ASN A 28 7.44 9.68 -24.06
CA ASN A 28 6.31 9.38 -24.94
C ASN A 28 5.03 10.16 -24.58
N SER A 29 4.81 10.41 -23.28
CA SER A 29 3.64 11.06 -22.70
C SER A 29 4.02 11.92 -21.48
N PRO A 30 4.63 13.10 -21.65
CA PRO A 30 5.01 13.97 -20.52
C PRO A 30 3.86 14.36 -19.59
N GLU A 31 2.62 14.43 -20.11
CA GLU A 31 1.39 14.63 -19.32
C GLU A 31 1.24 13.56 -18.24
N GLU A 32 1.31 12.28 -18.64
CA GLU A 32 1.17 11.13 -17.75
C GLU A 32 2.34 11.04 -16.77
N ALA A 33 3.56 11.38 -17.21
CA ALA A 33 4.72 11.44 -16.32
C ALA A 33 4.52 12.45 -15.19
N ILE A 34 3.97 13.64 -15.49
CA ILE A 34 3.67 14.66 -14.48
C ILE A 34 2.59 14.17 -13.51
N LEU A 35 1.56 13.48 -14.00
CA LEU A 35 0.51 12.91 -13.14
C LEU A 35 1.08 11.92 -12.11
N CYS A 36 2.03 11.06 -12.51
CA CYS A 36 2.72 10.17 -11.55
C CYS A 36 3.51 10.96 -10.49
N MET A 37 4.15 12.07 -10.89
CA MET A 37 4.98 12.88 -9.99
C MET A 37 4.16 13.62 -8.93
N THR A 38 2.88 13.90 -9.18
CA THR A 38 1.95 14.53 -8.21
C THR A 38 1.86 13.81 -6.86
N CYS A 39 2.11 12.49 -6.84
CA CYS A 39 2.17 11.72 -5.59
C CYS A 39 3.59 11.24 -5.26
N HIS A 40 4.39 10.88 -6.27
CA HIS A 40 5.68 10.22 -6.04
C HIS A 40 6.85 11.18 -5.80
N ALA A 41 6.80 12.40 -6.33
CA ALA A 41 7.81 13.45 -6.17
C ALA A 41 7.20 14.84 -6.47
N PRO A 42 6.34 15.33 -5.57
CA PRO A 42 5.41 16.43 -5.88
C PRO A 42 6.02 17.84 -5.75
N LEU A 43 7.29 17.95 -5.36
CA LEU A 43 7.95 19.25 -5.30
C LEU A 43 8.23 19.74 -6.73
N GLY A 44 7.91 20.99 -7.05
CA GLY A 44 8.05 21.53 -8.40
C GLY A 44 9.47 21.36 -8.96
N GLU A 45 10.48 21.54 -8.12
CA GLU A 45 11.91 21.38 -8.43
C GLU A 45 12.30 19.92 -8.77
N GLN A 46 11.43 18.93 -8.52
CA GLN A 46 11.63 17.53 -8.93
C GLN A 46 11.13 17.24 -10.34
N ILE A 47 10.32 18.14 -10.92
CA ILE A 47 9.63 17.90 -12.19
C ILE A 47 10.39 18.60 -13.33
N PRO A 48 10.85 17.88 -14.36
CA PRO A 48 11.65 18.47 -15.45
C PRO A 48 10.85 19.35 -16.41
N TRP A 49 9.52 19.20 -16.44
CA TRP A 49 8.61 19.89 -17.37
C TRP A 49 7.46 20.54 -16.62
N LEU A 50 7.00 21.69 -17.10
CA LEU A 50 5.80 22.39 -16.62
C LEU A 50 4.76 22.46 -17.73
N THR A 51 3.49 22.40 -17.37
CA THR A 51 2.38 22.76 -18.27
C THR A 51 2.48 24.24 -18.63
N ALA A 52 2.67 24.56 -19.91
CA ALA A 52 2.71 25.92 -20.40
C ALA A 52 1.28 26.48 -20.39
N ASN A 53 0.98 27.34 -19.41
CA ASN A 53 -0.31 28.01 -19.18
C ASN A 53 -1.47 27.10 -18.76
N ALA A 54 -1.77 27.06 -17.46
CA ALA A 54 -2.95 26.39 -16.90
C ALA A 54 -4.32 26.97 -17.37
N VAL A 55 -4.32 28.05 -18.17
CA VAL A 55 -5.51 28.82 -18.60
C VAL A 55 -5.78 28.69 -20.11
N ALA A 56 -4.85 28.18 -20.91
CA ALA A 56 -5.03 28.03 -22.35
C ALA A 56 -5.20 26.55 -22.71
N GLN A 57 -6.14 26.24 -23.62
CA GLN A 57 -6.35 24.90 -24.19
C GLN A 57 -5.16 24.37 -25.03
N ASP A 58 -4.02 25.08 -25.03
CA ASP A 58 -2.84 24.73 -25.79
C ASP A 58 -1.86 23.98 -24.87
N LYS A 59 -1.83 22.64 -25.00
CA LYS A 59 -1.05 21.72 -24.15
C LYS A 59 0.46 21.77 -24.45
N GLY A 60 1.06 22.94 -24.37
CA GLY A 60 2.51 23.08 -24.46
C GLY A 60 3.18 22.59 -23.17
N TYR A 61 4.35 21.95 -23.27
CA TYR A 61 5.21 21.68 -22.12
C TYR A 61 6.50 22.47 -22.25
N ALA A 62 6.86 23.20 -21.19
CA ALA A 62 8.11 23.96 -21.13
C ALA A 62 9.10 23.29 -20.17
N LYS A 63 10.40 23.44 -20.43
CA LYS A 63 11.43 23.04 -19.47
C LYS A 63 11.22 23.81 -18.17
N ASN A 64 11.26 23.12 -17.04
CA ASN A 64 11.18 23.75 -15.75
C ASN A 64 12.53 24.41 -15.40
N PRO A 65 12.62 25.76 -15.29
CA PRO A 65 13.87 26.43 -14.94
C PRO A 65 14.31 26.16 -13.49
N ALA A 66 13.40 25.73 -12.62
CA ALA A 66 13.67 25.39 -11.23
C ALA A 66 14.02 23.91 -11.01
N TYR A 67 14.07 23.10 -12.07
CA TYR A 67 14.37 21.68 -11.96
C TYR A 67 15.78 21.43 -11.43
N ASP A 68 15.89 20.63 -10.37
CA ASP A 68 17.15 20.12 -9.84
C ASP A 68 17.21 18.59 -9.99
N PRO A 69 18.09 18.04 -10.85
CA PRO A 69 18.22 16.60 -11.03
C PRO A 69 18.62 15.86 -9.75
N LYS A 70 19.21 16.54 -8.75
CA LYS A 70 19.55 15.92 -7.46
C LYS A 70 18.31 15.64 -6.60
N LEU A 71 17.19 16.31 -6.86
CA LEU A 71 15.94 16.15 -6.10
C LEU A 71 15.00 15.12 -6.75
N GLN A 72 15.15 14.86 -8.05
CA GLN A 72 14.24 14.03 -8.84
C GLN A 72 13.92 12.66 -8.20
N LEU A 73 14.92 11.98 -7.64
CA LEU A 73 14.77 10.64 -7.07
C LEU A 73 14.60 10.61 -5.55
N GLN A 74 14.42 11.76 -4.89
CA GLN A 74 14.29 11.83 -3.44
C GLN A 74 12.88 11.47 -2.92
N GLY A 75 11.97 11.06 -3.80
CA GLY A 75 10.59 10.72 -3.43
C GLY A 75 9.84 11.92 -2.86
N ILE A 76 9.01 11.66 -1.84
CA ILE A 76 8.27 12.70 -1.12
C ILE A 76 9.21 13.34 -0.10
N THR A 77 9.70 14.55 -0.36
CA THR A 77 10.63 15.28 0.52
C THR A 77 9.92 16.04 1.65
N CYS A 78 10.64 16.62 2.60
CA CYS A 78 10.02 17.44 3.67
C CYS A 78 9.22 18.62 3.10
N ALA A 79 9.72 19.24 2.03
CA ALA A 79 9.08 20.37 1.37
C ALA A 79 7.76 19.97 0.68
N ALA A 80 7.64 18.72 0.23
CA ALA A 80 6.39 18.20 -0.34
C ALA A 80 5.20 18.34 0.61
N CYS A 81 5.41 18.20 1.92
CA CYS A 81 4.36 18.35 2.93
C CYS A 81 4.36 19.71 3.62
N HIS A 82 5.54 20.27 3.90
CA HIS A 82 5.70 21.41 4.81
C HIS A 82 5.92 22.76 4.12
N VAL A 83 6.04 22.82 2.78
CA VAL A 83 6.31 24.08 2.07
C VAL A 83 5.27 24.36 1.00
N ARG A 84 4.66 25.54 1.03
CA ARG A 84 3.76 26.05 -0.02
C ARG A 84 4.08 27.52 -0.24
N GLN A 85 4.25 27.93 -1.51
CA GLN A 85 4.55 29.32 -1.87
C GLN A 85 5.73 29.91 -1.06
N HIS A 86 6.80 29.11 -0.89
CA HIS A 86 7.99 29.43 -0.07
C HIS A 86 7.74 29.70 1.42
N GLN A 87 6.53 29.44 1.92
CA GLN A 87 6.17 29.50 3.33
C GLN A 87 6.18 28.10 3.95
N ARG A 88 6.57 28.03 5.24
CA ARG A 88 6.71 26.78 5.98
C ARG A 88 5.48 26.57 6.85
N PHE A 89 4.84 25.42 6.72
CA PHE A 89 3.66 25.04 7.48
C PHE A 89 3.93 23.82 8.36
N GLY A 90 3.18 23.67 9.45
CA GLY A 90 3.21 22.47 10.27
C GLY A 90 2.04 22.35 11.23
N PRO A 91 1.96 21.23 11.96
CA PRO A 91 0.89 21.01 12.94
C PRO A 91 1.01 22.01 14.11
N PRO A 92 -0.08 22.24 14.87
CA PRO A 92 -0.03 23.01 16.11
C PRO A 92 1.09 22.54 17.04
N LYS A 93 1.56 23.37 17.98
CA LYS A 93 2.58 22.89 18.95
C LYS A 93 1.98 21.80 19.82
N ALA A 94 2.77 20.76 20.12
CA ALA A 94 2.36 19.79 21.12
C ALA A 94 2.39 20.46 22.50
N GLU A 95 1.43 20.15 23.36
CA GLU A 95 1.42 20.66 24.74
C GLU A 95 2.73 20.31 25.46
N GLY A 96 3.21 21.23 26.30
CA GLY A 96 4.46 21.04 27.07
C GLY A 96 5.76 21.15 26.27
N THR A 97 5.72 21.39 24.95
CA THR A 97 6.95 21.60 24.17
C THR A 97 7.40 23.06 24.21
N ALA A 98 8.48 23.34 24.93
CA ALA A 98 9.19 24.61 24.81
C ALA A 98 9.82 24.69 23.41
N ALA A 99 9.61 25.80 22.69
CA ALA A 99 10.31 26.01 21.43
C ALA A 99 11.80 26.24 21.74
N PRO A 100 12.74 25.58 21.04
CA PRO A 100 14.14 25.96 21.14
C PRO A 100 14.25 27.44 20.75
N THR A 101 14.80 28.25 21.64
CA THR A 101 15.16 29.64 21.34
C THR A 101 16.34 29.63 20.37
N TYR A 102 16.18 30.28 19.22
CA TYR A 102 17.30 30.51 18.32
C TYR A 102 18.40 31.30 19.05
N PRO A 103 19.68 30.92 18.93
CA PRO A 103 20.79 31.73 19.42
C PRO A 103 20.70 33.16 18.85
N ALA A 104 21.06 34.15 19.67
CA ALA A 104 21.05 35.54 19.25
C ALA A 104 21.91 35.76 17.99
N GLY A 105 21.39 36.48 16.99
CA GLY A 105 22.08 36.76 15.74
C GLY A 105 21.94 35.70 14.64
N ILE A 106 21.32 34.54 14.93
CA ILE A 106 20.96 33.56 13.89
C ILE A 106 19.59 33.92 13.31
N ALA A 107 19.52 34.13 11.99
CA ALA A 107 18.26 34.29 11.30
C ALA A 107 17.34 33.10 11.61
N ASN A 108 16.16 33.36 12.17
CA ASN A 108 15.15 32.30 12.30
C ASN A 108 14.81 31.80 10.88
N HIS A 109 14.37 30.54 10.76
CA HIS A 109 14.11 29.92 9.46
C HIS A 109 12.84 30.47 8.75
N GLY A 110 12.53 31.76 8.89
CA GLY A 110 11.31 32.40 8.40
C GLY A 110 10.04 32.01 9.19
N GLY A 111 10.19 31.48 10.40
CA GLY A 111 9.07 30.98 11.20
C GLY A 111 8.37 29.77 10.59
N VAL A 112 7.24 29.40 11.18
CA VAL A 112 6.37 28.32 10.70
C VAL A 112 4.92 28.72 10.98
N GLU A 113 4.10 28.69 9.95
CA GLU A 113 2.67 28.84 10.06
C GLU A 113 2.05 27.53 10.57
N ARG A 114 1.27 27.63 11.64
CA ARG A 114 0.74 26.47 12.35
C ARG A 114 -0.73 26.32 12.02
N THR A 115 -1.12 25.14 11.53
CA THR A 115 -2.51 24.87 11.13
C THR A 115 -2.95 23.49 11.60
N PRO A 116 -4.17 23.35 12.16
CA PRO A 116 -4.72 22.05 12.56
C PRO A 116 -4.96 21.11 11.37
N TYR A 117 -4.90 21.61 10.13
CA TYR A 117 -5.06 20.77 8.94
C TYR A 117 -4.04 19.64 8.84
N PHE A 118 -2.83 19.79 9.41
CA PHE A 118 -1.83 18.70 9.48
C PHE A 118 -2.26 17.50 10.33
N GLU A 119 -3.32 17.63 11.12
CA GLU A 119 -3.88 16.58 11.98
C GLU A 119 -5.19 16.03 11.41
N LYS A 120 -5.57 16.42 10.18
CA LYS A 120 -6.77 15.94 9.47
C LYS A 120 -6.43 14.92 8.39
N ALA A 121 -7.24 13.88 8.25
CA ALA A 121 -7.04 12.84 7.24
C ALA A 121 -7.07 13.37 5.80
N GLU A 122 -7.79 14.48 5.56
CA GLU A 122 -7.85 15.21 4.31
C GLU A 122 -6.47 15.65 3.81
N PHE A 123 -5.52 15.85 4.72
CA PHE A 123 -4.13 16.15 4.34
C PHE A 123 -3.49 15.01 3.53
N CYS A 124 -3.85 13.76 3.79
CA CYS A 124 -3.33 12.58 3.11
C CYS A 124 -4.14 12.25 1.84
N ARG A 125 -5.38 12.72 1.73
CA ARG A 125 -6.33 12.40 0.65
C ARG A 125 -5.75 12.68 -0.73
N ASP A 126 -5.10 13.83 -0.92
CA ASP A 126 -4.64 14.28 -2.24
C ASP A 126 -3.64 13.31 -2.90
N CYS A 127 -3.00 12.42 -2.12
CA CYS A 127 -2.15 11.35 -2.63
C CYS A 127 -2.70 9.94 -2.41
N HIS A 128 -3.72 9.74 -1.55
CA HIS A 128 -4.28 8.43 -1.19
C HIS A 128 -5.73 8.22 -1.64
N GLN A 129 -6.22 9.12 -2.50
CA GLN A 129 -7.53 9.04 -3.16
C GLN A 129 -7.38 9.52 -4.59
N PHE A 130 -7.72 8.67 -5.53
CA PHE A 130 -7.97 9.10 -6.90
C PHE A 130 -9.36 9.71 -6.97
N ASP A 131 -9.44 10.87 -7.62
CA ASP A 131 -10.67 11.61 -7.81
C ASP A 131 -11.61 10.81 -8.73
N PRO A 132 -12.78 10.36 -8.24
CA PRO A 132 -13.68 9.56 -9.06
C PRO A 132 -14.27 10.32 -10.26
N GLU A 133 -14.22 11.66 -10.27
CA GLU A 133 -14.69 12.48 -11.40
C GLU A 133 -13.67 12.51 -12.55
N ASN A 134 -12.39 12.32 -12.23
CA ASN A 134 -11.28 12.53 -13.16
C ASN A 134 -10.41 11.29 -13.38
N THR A 135 -10.82 10.12 -12.87
CA THR A 135 -10.06 8.87 -12.99
C THR A 135 -10.92 7.70 -13.46
N ALA A 136 -10.26 6.68 -14.01
CA ALA A 136 -10.93 5.46 -14.42
C ALA A 136 -11.53 4.74 -13.19
N LEU A 137 -12.80 4.36 -13.32
CA LEU A 137 -13.52 3.61 -12.31
C LEU A 137 -13.67 2.15 -12.72
N VAL A 138 -13.55 1.26 -11.75
CA VAL A 138 -13.79 -0.17 -11.90
C VAL A 138 -14.91 -0.55 -10.94
N ASN A 139 -16.06 -0.94 -11.51
CA ASN A 139 -17.28 -1.19 -10.75
C ASN A 139 -17.63 -0.04 -9.77
N GLY A 140 -17.50 1.21 -10.23
CA GLY A 140 -17.80 2.43 -9.46
C GLY A 140 -16.73 2.82 -8.41
N LYS A 141 -15.56 2.17 -8.43
CA LYS A 141 -14.47 2.42 -7.49
C LYS A 141 -13.21 2.92 -8.22
N PRO A 142 -12.55 3.99 -7.75
CA PRO A 142 -11.24 4.34 -8.26
C PRO A 142 -10.22 3.30 -7.78
N LEU A 143 -9.14 3.10 -8.54
CA LEU A 143 -8.08 2.13 -8.18
C LEU A 143 -7.38 2.48 -6.86
N GLN A 144 -7.35 3.76 -6.51
CA GLN A 144 -6.85 4.30 -5.26
C GLN A 144 -8.00 4.96 -4.47
N ASP A 145 -8.48 4.31 -3.41
CA ASP A 145 -9.76 4.69 -2.75
C ASP A 145 -9.69 4.74 -1.22
N THR A 146 -8.48 4.86 -0.65
CA THR A 146 -8.27 4.67 0.80
C THR A 146 -8.98 5.73 1.64
N TYR A 147 -8.98 7.00 1.20
CA TYR A 147 -9.65 8.06 1.95
C TYR A 147 -11.16 7.83 2.03
N ARG A 148 -11.81 7.47 0.92
CA ARG A 148 -13.25 7.18 0.90
C ARG A 148 -13.59 5.94 1.73
N GLU A 149 -12.77 4.89 1.65
CA GLU A 149 -12.87 3.71 2.51
C GLU A 149 -12.79 4.11 4.00
N TRP A 150 -11.81 4.94 4.37
CA TRP A 150 -11.66 5.46 5.74
C TRP A 150 -12.84 6.31 6.18
N LEU A 151 -13.29 7.24 5.34
CA LEU A 151 -14.39 8.15 5.62
C LEU A 151 -15.69 7.40 5.91
N SER A 152 -15.90 6.26 5.23
CA SER A 152 -17.08 5.41 5.41
C SER A 152 -17.05 4.57 6.72
N SER A 153 -15.89 4.47 7.36
CA SER A 153 -15.65 3.59 8.51
C SER A 153 -16.06 4.19 9.86
N ILE A 154 -15.98 3.40 10.93
CA ILE A 154 -16.12 3.90 12.31
C ILE A 154 -15.04 4.93 12.68
N TRP A 155 -13.86 4.85 12.05
CA TRP A 155 -12.71 5.71 12.33
C TRP A 155 -12.89 7.08 11.69
N GLY A 156 -13.37 7.14 10.45
CA GLY A 156 -13.73 8.39 9.78
C GLY A 156 -14.88 9.13 10.47
N LYS A 157 -15.79 8.39 11.11
CA LYS A 157 -16.88 8.96 11.93
C LYS A 157 -16.42 9.38 13.33
N GLY A 158 -15.39 8.73 13.85
CA GLY A 158 -14.82 8.97 15.20
C GLY A 158 -13.63 9.93 15.22
N GLU A 159 -13.40 10.68 14.14
CA GLU A 159 -12.34 11.68 13.96
C GLU A 159 -10.89 11.17 14.03
N ALA A 160 -10.65 9.86 14.15
CA ALA A 160 -9.30 9.29 14.16
C ALA A 160 -8.63 9.45 12.78
N SER A 161 -7.67 10.36 12.71
CA SER A 161 -6.97 10.74 11.49
C SER A 161 -5.98 9.67 11.01
N CYS A 162 -5.56 9.76 9.74
CA CYS A 162 -4.49 8.89 9.21
C CYS A 162 -3.20 9.01 10.04
N GLN A 163 -2.91 10.23 10.51
CA GLN A 163 -1.71 10.61 11.24
C GLN A 163 -1.63 9.95 12.62
N GLU A 164 -2.76 9.71 13.29
CA GLU A 164 -2.77 9.06 14.61
C GLU A 164 -2.17 7.65 14.55
N CYS A 165 -2.49 6.89 13.50
CA CYS A 165 -1.96 5.55 13.30
C CYS A 165 -0.62 5.54 12.56
N HIS A 166 -0.50 6.27 11.44
CA HIS A 166 0.66 6.19 10.56
C HIS A 166 1.81 7.14 10.95
N MET A 167 1.53 8.15 11.76
CA MET A 167 2.51 9.11 12.29
C MET A 167 2.45 9.23 13.82
N PRO A 168 2.53 8.11 14.58
CA PRO A 168 2.32 8.13 16.02
C PRO A 168 3.37 9.03 16.68
N HIS A 169 2.91 9.88 17.61
CA HIS A 169 3.73 10.91 18.25
C HIS A 169 4.45 11.83 17.24
N ARG A 170 3.81 12.10 16.10
CA ARG A 170 4.33 12.93 14.99
C ARG A 170 5.62 12.39 14.36
N ARG A 171 5.88 11.09 14.52
CA ARG A 171 6.99 10.40 13.86
C ARG A 171 6.67 10.15 12.41
N HIS A 172 7.67 10.26 11.54
CA HIS A 172 7.51 10.17 10.10
C HIS A 172 7.74 8.73 9.63
N LEU A 173 6.96 7.79 10.17
CA LEU A 173 7.16 6.34 9.98
C LEU A 173 6.38 5.81 8.78
N TRP A 174 5.07 6.13 8.70
CA TRP A 174 4.13 5.67 7.69
C TRP A 174 4.18 4.17 7.42
N LYS A 175 4.25 3.38 8.51
CA LYS A 175 4.19 1.92 8.43
C LYS A 175 2.89 1.48 7.77
N GLY A 176 2.93 0.41 7.00
CA GLY A 176 1.80 -0.06 6.20
C GLY A 176 1.91 -1.56 5.91
N ILE A 177 1.39 -1.97 4.76
CA ILE A 177 1.30 -3.38 4.36
C ILE A 177 2.67 -4.08 4.24
N HIS A 178 3.77 -3.33 4.06
CA HIS A 178 5.13 -3.87 4.02
C HIS A 178 5.78 -4.11 5.40
N ASP A 179 5.12 -3.78 6.51
CA ASP A 179 5.63 -4.02 7.86
C ASP A 179 4.80 -5.13 8.53
N ALA A 180 5.38 -6.33 8.67
CA ALA A 180 4.69 -7.52 9.16
C ALA A 180 4.16 -7.36 10.59
N GLU A 181 4.95 -6.75 11.49
CA GLU A 181 4.54 -6.55 12.89
C GLU A 181 3.45 -5.48 13.00
N TRP A 182 3.49 -4.46 12.14
CA TRP A 182 2.42 -3.47 12.03
C TRP A 182 1.10 -4.11 11.60
N VAL A 183 1.12 -4.91 10.54
CA VAL A 183 -0.08 -5.61 10.05
C VAL A 183 -0.59 -6.60 11.09
N LYS A 184 0.28 -7.36 11.74
CA LYS A 184 -0.08 -8.32 12.79
C LYS A 184 -0.75 -7.66 13.99
N GLY A 185 -0.35 -6.43 14.33
CA GLY A 185 -1.01 -5.61 15.35
C GLY A 185 -2.43 -5.19 14.95
N ALA A 186 -2.68 -4.99 13.65
CA ALA A 186 -3.91 -4.42 13.12
C ALA A 186 -5.01 -5.45 12.78
N VAL A 187 -4.65 -6.72 12.58
CA VAL A 187 -5.60 -7.80 12.28
C VAL A 187 -5.63 -8.87 13.38
N ARG A 188 -6.70 -9.67 13.41
CA ARG A 188 -6.83 -10.82 14.33
C ARG A 188 -7.09 -12.09 13.54
N PHE A 189 -6.49 -13.19 13.98
CA PHE A 189 -6.56 -14.48 13.30
C PHE A 189 -6.98 -15.59 14.26
N ALA A 190 -7.96 -16.38 13.86
CA ALA A 190 -8.41 -17.57 14.57
C ALA A 190 -8.54 -18.74 13.59
N ALA A 191 -8.20 -19.94 14.07
CA ALA A 191 -8.33 -21.18 13.31
C ALA A 191 -8.78 -22.29 14.26
N GLU A 192 -9.98 -22.82 14.05
CA GLU A 192 -10.66 -23.72 14.99
C GLU A 192 -11.26 -24.92 14.27
N ILE A 193 -11.18 -26.11 14.89
CA ILE A 193 -11.85 -27.31 14.38
C ILE A 193 -13.36 -27.11 14.56
N ARG A 194 -14.09 -27.15 13.46
CA ARG A 194 -15.56 -27.12 13.47
C ARG A 194 -16.13 -28.53 13.59
N GLN A 195 -15.54 -29.48 12.88
CA GLN A 195 -16.01 -30.86 12.84
C GLN A 195 -14.85 -31.84 12.65
N GLU A 196 -14.87 -32.90 13.45
CA GLU A 196 -13.97 -34.05 13.33
C GLU A 196 -14.81 -35.31 13.50
N LEU A 197 -15.27 -35.89 12.39
CA LEU A 197 -16.05 -37.13 12.40
C LEU A 197 -15.14 -38.34 12.18
N SER A 198 -15.29 -39.35 13.03
CA SER A 198 -14.63 -40.65 12.89
C SER A 198 -15.55 -41.67 12.19
N GLY A 199 -14.98 -42.60 11.43
CA GLY A 199 -15.71 -43.68 10.76
C GLY A 199 -15.44 -43.78 9.24
N PRO A 200 -16.25 -44.56 8.48
CA PRO A 200 -16.02 -44.81 7.05
C PRO A 200 -16.18 -43.56 6.15
N LYS A 201 -16.81 -42.49 6.66
CA LYS A 201 -16.84 -41.15 6.06
C LYS A 201 -16.10 -40.16 6.95
N LYS A 202 -14.83 -40.42 7.25
CA LYS A 202 -14.00 -39.51 8.06
C LYS A 202 -13.97 -38.14 7.38
N THR A 203 -14.47 -37.11 8.05
CA THR A 203 -14.41 -35.72 7.58
C THR A 203 -13.77 -34.86 8.64
N LEU A 204 -13.00 -33.88 8.18
CA LEU A 204 -12.32 -32.92 9.02
C LEU A 204 -12.56 -31.53 8.43
N GLU A 205 -13.10 -30.63 9.23
CA GLU A 205 -13.37 -29.25 8.84
C GLU A 205 -12.83 -28.28 9.88
N ILE A 206 -12.10 -27.27 9.41
CA ILE A 206 -11.72 -26.11 10.22
C ILE A 206 -12.40 -24.85 9.68
N ASN A 207 -12.68 -23.92 10.58
CA ASN A 207 -12.97 -22.54 10.23
C ASN A 207 -11.75 -21.69 10.49
N VAL A 208 -11.50 -20.75 9.58
CA VAL A 208 -10.44 -19.77 9.69
C VAL A 208 -11.04 -18.38 9.51
N ASP A 209 -10.83 -17.54 10.52
CA ASP A 209 -11.29 -16.15 10.54
C ASP A 209 -10.08 -15.21 10.51
N LEU A 210 -10.15 -14.20 9.64
CA LEU A 210 -9.24 -13.06 9.64
C LEU A 210 -10.07 -11.78 9.79
N ILE A 211 -9.83 -11.01 10.85
CA ILE A 211 -10.63 -9.84 11.22
C ILE A 211 -9.82 -8.58 10.98
N ASN A 212 -10.41 -7.61 10.27
CA ASN A 212 -9.89 -6.26 10.21
C ASN A 212 -10.22 -5.52 11.51
N ALA A 213 -9.35 -5.69 12.52
CA ALA A 213 -9.64 -5.26 13.88
C ALA A 213 -9.34 -3.77 14.15
N ALA A 214 -8.33 -3.21 13.48
CA ALA A 214 -7.86 -1.85 13.75
C ALA A 214 -7.45 -1.06 12.50
N VAL A 215 -7.77 -1.52 11.28
CA VAL A 215 -7.48 -0.75 10.06
C VAL A 215 -8.67 0.15 9.72
N GLY A 216 -8.39 1.44 9.54
CA GLY A 216 -9.39 2.46 9.25
C GLY A 216 -10.08 2.33 7.89
N HIS A 217 -9.47 1.60 6.97
CA HIS A 217 -9.93 1.38 5.59
C HIS A 217 -10.02 -0.12 5.30
N LYS A 218 -10.35 -0.50 4.06
CA LYS A 218 -10.40 -1.92 3.70
C LYS A 218 -9.02 -2.58 3.86
N PHE A 219 -8.99 -3.84 4.29
CA PHE A 219 -7.78 -4.62 4.44
C PHE A 219 -7.69 -5.77 3.40
N PRO A 220 -6.61 -5.83 2.62
CA PRO A 220 -5.69 -4.73 2.35
C PRO A 220 -6.36 -3.69 1.41
N THR A 221 -5.98 -2.41 1.47
CA THR A 221 -6.50 -1.39 0.53
C THR A 221 -5.77 -1.48 -0.82
N TYR A 222 -6.33 -0.85 -1.86
CA TYR A 222 -5.87 -0.89 -3.26
C TYR A 222 -5.95 -2.27 -3.94
N ILE A 223 -5.59 -2.29 -5.24
CA ILE A 223 -5.45 -3.52 -6.04
C ILE A 223 -4.12 -4.24 -5.80
N THR A 224 -3.13 -3.50 -5.29
CA THR A 224 -1.72 -3.93 -5.26
C THR A 224 -1.47 -5.16 -4.39
N PRO A 225 -1.81 -5.13 -3.08
CA PRO A 225 -1.58 -6.25 -2.20
C PRO A 225 -2.58 -7.41 -2.37
N LYS A 226 -2.13 -8.61 -2.00
CA LYS A 226 -2.98 -9.80 -1.80
C LYS A 226 -2.65 -10.47 -0.47
N VAL A 227 -3.65 -11.05 0.17
CA VAL A 227 -3.48 -11.85 1.39
C VAL A 227 -4.02 -13.25 1.13
N PHE A 228 -3.20 -14.25 1.37
CA PHE A 228 -3.52 -15.65 1.14
C PHE A 228 -3.78 -16.33 2.47
N VAL A 229 -4.97 -16.90 2.63
CA VAL A 229 -5.35 -17.72 3.77
C VAL A 229 -5.32 -19.18 3.33
N ARG A 230 -4.45 -19.98 3.94
CA ARG A 230 -4.20 -21.36 3.54
C ARG A 230 -4.38 -22.30 4.70
N ALA A 231 -4.80 -23.52 4.38
CA ALA A 231 -4.81 -24.61 5.33
C ALA A 231 -4.41 -25.94 4.66
N ALA A 232 -3.71 -26.79 5.39
CA ALA A 232 -3.26 -28.09 4.91
C ALA A 232 -3.16 -29.12 6.04
N LEU A 233 -3.24 -30.40 5.70
CA LEU A 233 -3.00 -31.49 6.64
C LEU A 233 -1.51 -31.81 6.70
N LEU A 234 -1.00 -32.06 7.90
CA LEU A 234 0.38 -32.45 8.14
C LEU A 234 0.48 -33.91 8.58
N ASP A 235 1.57 -34.56 8.19
CA ASP A 235 1.98 -35.87 8.73
C ASP A 235 2.60 -35.76 10.13
N ILE A 236 3.06 -36.89 10.67
CA ILE A 236 3.73 -36.95 11.97
C ILE A 236 5.05 -36.18 12.02
N GLY A 237 5.73 -36.03 10.88
CA GLY A 237 6.97 -35.27 10.72
C GLY A 237 6.75 -33.78 10.48
N GLY A 238 5.49 -33.32 10.43
CA GLY A 238 5.15 -31.92 10.17
C GLY A 238 5.21 -31.52 8.69
N LYS A 239 5.29 -32.47 7.76
CA LYS A 239 5.27 -32.19 6.32
C LYS A 239 3.83 -32.06 5.82
N ILE A 240 3.59 -31.10 4.93
CA ILE A 240 2.31 -30.97 4.24
C ILE A 240 2.04 -32.23 3.42
N LEU A 241 0.86 -32.80 3.61
CA LEU A 241 0.40 -33.95 2.84
C LEU A 241 0.01 -33.50 1.42
N PRO A 242 0.51 -34.17 0.37
CA PRO A 242 0.19 -33.83 -1.02
C PRO A 242 -1.32 -33.78 -1.26
N GLY A 243 -1.77 -32.77 -2.02
CA GLY A 243 -3.18 -32.60 -2.38
C GLY A 243 -4.08 -32.09 -1.24
N THR A 244 -3.54 -31.82 -0.04
CA THR A 244 -4.35 -31.33 1.10
C THR A 244 -4.31 -29.82 1.27
N GLN A 245 -3.35 -29.12 0.66
CA GLN A 245 -3.32 -27.66 0.75
C GLN A 245 -4.51 -27.06 -0.01
N GLN A 246 -5.24 -26.19 0.69
CA GLN A 246 -6.30 -25.35 0.15
C GLN A 246 -5.97 -23.89 0.42
N GLU A 247 -6.47 -23.00 -0.44
CA GLU A 247 -6.18 -21.57 -0.40
C GLU A 247 -7.46 -20.76 -0.63
N ARG A 248 -7.54 -19.60 0.02
CA ARG A 248 -8.48 -18.51 -0.28
C ARG A 248 -7.71 -17.20 -0.34
N VAL A 249 -8.22 -16.26 -1.13
CA VAL A 249 -7.56 -14.97 -1.40
C VAL A 249 -8.42 -13.83 -0.91
N ILE A 250 -7.80 -12.92 -0.16
CA ILE A 250 -8.36 -11.64 0.28
C ILE A 250 -7.65 -10.54 -0.51
N GLY A 251 -8.42 -9.74 -1.23
CA GLY A 251 -7.92 -8.59 -1.97
C GLY A 251 -8.86 -8.15 -3.08
N TRP A 252 -8.41 -7.16 -3.85
CA TRP A 252 -9.14 -6.68 -5.02
C TRP A 252 -8.35 -7.02 -6.28
N ASP A 253 -8.82 -8.00 -7.06
CA ASP A 253 -8.17 -8.42 -8.29
C ASP A 253 -8.82 -7.72 -9.48
N VAL A 254 -8.07 -6.79 -10.05
CA VAL A 254 -8.42 -6.01 -11.21
C VAL A 254 -7.26 -6.03 -12.18
N ARG A 255 -7.52 -6.26 -13.45
CA ARG A 255 -6.50 -6.36 -14.50
C ARG A 255 -6.89 -5.53 -15.69
N PHE A 256 -5.90 -4.98 -16.38
CA PHE A 256 -6.09 -4.27 -17.64
C PHE A 256 -5.90 -5.26 -18.79
N GLU A 257 -6.98 -5.65 -19.44
CA GLU A 257 -7.01 -6.65 -20.51
C GLU A 257 -7.87 -6.14 -21.66
N ASP A 258 -7.40 -6.31 -22.90
CA ASP A 258 -8.11 -5.88 -24.12
C ASP A 258 -8.49 -4.38 -24.12
N GLY A 259 -7.64 -3.54 -23.52
CA GLY A 259 -7.87 -2.09 -23.43
C GLY A 259 -8.89 -1.67 -22.35
N GLN A 260 -9.31 -2.60 -21.48
CA GLN A 260 -10.30 -2.32 -20.44
C GLN A 260 -9.88 -2.87 -19.07
N TRP A 261 -10.27 -2.17 -18.00
CA TRP A 261 -10.13 -2.69 -16.64
C TRP A 261 -11.25 -3.67 -16.32
N LYS A 262 -10.89 -4.89 -15.93
CA LYS A 262 -11.82 -5.97 -15.56
C LYS A 262 -11.60 -6.35 -14.09
N GLU A 263 -12.68 -6.33 -13.30
CA GLU A 263 -12.67 -6.86 -11.93
C GLU A 263 -13.02 -8.35 -11.95
N TYR A 264 -12.20 -9.17 -11.29
CA TYR A 264 -12.46 -10.59 -11.09
C TYR A 264 -13.11 -10.85 -9.74
N PHE A 265 -12.63 -10.17 -8.69
CA PHE A 265 -13.22 -10.21 -7.36
C PHE A 265 -12.75 -9.04 -6.50
N ASP A 266 -13.55 -8.69 -5.49
CA ASP A 266 -13.16 -7.82 -4.37
C ASP A 266 -13.58 -8.49 -3.06
N THR A 267 -12.62 -9.12 -2.38
CA THR A 267 -12.80 -9.83 -1.10
C THR A 267 -12.11 -9.10 0.05
N ARG A 268 -11.73 -7.83 -0.14
CA ARG A 268 -11.09 -7.01 0.90
C ARG A 268 -12.02 -6.85 2.10
N ILE A 269 -11.44 -6.88 3.29
CA ILE A 269 -12.19 -6.85 4.55
C ILE A 269 -12.45 -5.40 4.97
N ALA A 270 -13.71 -5.00 5.06
CA ALA A 270 -14.07 -3.67 5.55
C ALA A 270 -13.65 -3.47 7.03
N PRO A 271 -13.48 -2.23 7.51
CA PRO A 271 -13.16 -1.95 8.91
C PRO A 271 -14.13 -2.61 9.89
N GLY A 272 -13.62 -3.37 10.86
CA GLY A 272 -14.42 -4.09 11.86
C GLY A 272 -15.03 -5.41 11.37
N GLU A 273 -15.02 -5.67 10.06
CA GLU A 273 -15.56 -6.89 9.48
C GLU A 273 -14.52 -8.03 9.50
N LYS A 274 -14.99 -9.23 9.11
CA LYS A 274 -14.15 -10.42 9.03
C LYS A 274 -14.27 -11.14 7.69
N PHE A 275 -13.15 -11.70 7.24
CA PHE A 275 -13.13 -12.79 6.28
C PHE A 275 -13.25 -14.11 7.03
N GLN A 276 -14.11 -14.99 6.55
CA GLN A 276 -14.31 -16.33 7.12
C GLN A 276 -14.25 -17.37 6.00
N ALA A 277 -13.47 -18.44 6.21
CA ALA A 277 -13.38 -19.57 5.30
C ALA A 277 -13.41 -20.90 6.03
N SER A 278 -14.11 -21.87 5.45
CA SER A 278 -14.07 -23.27 5.89
C SER A 278 -13.16 -24.08 4.97
N PHE A 279 -12.31 -24.91 5.57
CA PHE A 279 -11.45 -25.85 4.86
C PHE A 279 -11.79 -27.26 5.31
N SER A 280 -12.15 -28.12 4.35
CA SER A 280 -12.64 -29.47 4.63
C SER A 280 -11.89 -30.53 3.85
N TRP A 281 -11.68 -31.68 4.49
CA TRP A 281 -10.99 -32.82 3.91
C TRP A 281 -11.69 -34.13 4.27
N SER A 282 -11.48 -35.13 3.43
CA SER A 282 -11.50 -36.54 3.84
C SER A 282 -10.06 -36.90 4.24
N PRO A 283 -9.67 -36.79 5.53
CA PRO A 283 -8.28 -36.83 5.92
C PRO A 283 -7.71 -38.24 5.71
N PRO A 284 -6.55 -38.37 5.04
CA PRO A 284 -5.92 -39.67 4.86
C PRO A 284 -5.35 -40.17 6.20
N SER A 285 -5.07 -41.47 6.30
CA SER A 285 -4.69 -42.12 7.57
C SER A 285 -3.40 -41.55 8.18
N GLN A 286 -2.54 -40.94 7.38
CA GLN A 286 -1.30 -40.30 7.82
C GLN A 286 -1.49 -38.87 8.39
N ALA A 287 -2.67 -38.27 8.29
CA ALA A 287 -2.94 -36.94 8.83
C ALA A 287 -2.85 -36.94 10.37
N ARG A 288 -2.12 -35.97 10.93
CA ARG A 288 -1.90 -35.83 12.39
C ARG A 288 -2.20 -34.44 12.91
N LYS A 289 -1.93 -33.41 12.10
CA LYS A 289 -2.16 -32.00 12.47
C LYS A 289 -2.73 -31.26 11.28
N ILE A 290 -3.28 -30.08 11.54
CA ILE A 290 -3.67 -29.12 10.53
C ILE A 290 -2.79 -27.90 10.71
N ARG A 291 -2.25 -27.37 9.61
CA ARG A 291 -1.61 -26.07 9.59
C ARG A 291 -2.57 -25.09 8.92
N ALA A 292 -2.87 -23.99 9.58
CA ALA A 292 -3.56 -22.85 9.01
C ALA A 292 -2.63 -21.63 9.08
N TRP A 293 -2.41 -20.96 7.96
CA TRP A 293 -1.48 -19.84 7.90
C TRP A 293 -1.96 -18.74 6.95
N VAL A 294 -1.44 -17.53 7.20
CA VAL A 294 -1.76 -16.33 6.43
C VAL A 294 -0.47 -15.73 5.91
N GLU A 295 -0.40 -15.49 4.60
CA GLU A 295 0.73 -14.83 3.94
C GLU A 295 0.25 -13.54 3.29
N VAL A 296 1.01 -12.46 3.47
CA VAL A 296 0.73 -11.17 2.85
C VAL A 296 1.74 -10.97 1.73
N HIS A 297 1.25 -10.59 0.55
CA HIS A 297 2.05 -10.23 -0.61
C HIS A 297 1.81 -8.75 -0.91
N PRO A 298 2.63 -7.83 -0.36
CA PRO A 298 2.43 -6.39 -0.48
C PRO A 298 2.36 -5.89 -1.92
N ASP A 299 3.21 -6.42 -2.79
CA ASP A 299 3.39 -5.94 -4.17
C ASP A 299 2.80 -6.88 -5.23
N HIS A 300 1.84 -7.74 -4.84
CA HIS A 300 1.37 -8.86 -5.66
C HIS A 300 0.99 -8.46 -7.09
N PHE A 301 0.15 -7.44 -7.25
CA PHE A 301 -0.29 -6.98 -8.57
C PHE A 301 0.90 -6.61 -9.47
N TYR A 302 1.84 -5.85 -8.92
CA TYR A 302 3.01 -5.42 -9.66
C TYR A 302 3.92 -6.59 -10.03
N HIS A 303 4.19 -7.49 -9.07
CA HIS A 303 5.07 -8.63 -9.27
C HIS A 303 4.51 -9.66 -10.27
N HIS A 304 3.23 -10.01 -10.15
CA HIS A 304 2.65 -11.11 -10.93
C HIS A 304 1.96 -10.67 -12.24
N HIS A 305 1.54 -9.41 -12.35
CA HIS A 305 0.78 -8.94 -13.51
C HIS A 305 1.49 -7.81 -14.23
N PHE A 306 1.70 -6.67 -13.55
CA PHE A 306 2.16 -5.47 -14.24
C PHE A 306 3.60 -5.59 -14.75
N TYR A 307 4.59 -5.90 -13.92
CA TYR A 307 5.99 -5.92 -14.36
C TYR A 307 6.28 -6.98 -15.44
N PRO A 308 5.77 -8.23 -15.35
CA PRO A 308 5.94 -9.20 -16.43
C PRO A 308 5.33 -8.73 -17.76
N ALA A 309 4.12 -8.16 -17.72
CA ALA A 309 3.46 -7.64 -18.91
C ALA A 309 4.22 -6.42 -19.49
N TYR A 310 4.67 -5.52 -18.62
CA TYR A 310 5.42 -4.32 -19.01
C TYR A 310 6.74 -4.71 -19.66
N LEU A 311 7.50 -5.65 -19.07
CA LEU A 311 8.78 -6.14 -19.63
C LEU A 311 8.65 -6.89 -20.96
N ALA A 312 7.44 -7.34 -21.33
CA ALA A 312 7.19 -7.96 -22.62
C ALA A 312 7.08 -6.95 -23.77
N ASP A 313 6.94 -5.65 -23.48
CA ASP A 313 6.91 -4.60 -24.49
C ASP A 313 8.30 -4.40 -25.13
N PRO A 314 8.47 -4.68 -26.43
CA PRO A 314 9.74 -4.55 -27.12
C PRO A 314 10.20 -3.08 -27.31
N SER A 315 9.32 -2.10 -27.07
CA SER A 315 9.61 -0.68 -27.22
C SER A 315 10.28 -0.05 -26.00
N LEU A 316 10.34 -0.76 -24.87
CA LEU A 316 10.96 -0.26 -23.64
C LEU A 316 12.43 0.11 -23.85
N SER A 317 12.81 1.28 -23.36
CA SER A 317 14.22 1.66 -23.39
C SER A 317 15.07 0.74 -22.50
N PRO A 318 16.37 0.58 -22.79
CA PRO A 318 17.27 -0.21 -21.94
C PRO A 318 17.31 0.28 -20.48
N ALA A 319 17.12 1.59 -20.26
CA ALA A 319 17.13 2.17 -18.92
C ALA A 319 15.84 1.83 -18.15
N GLY A 320 14.67 2.01 -18.76
CA GLY A 320 13.38 1.64 -18.17
C GLY A 320 13.31 0.14 -17.90
N LYS A 321 13.72 -0.70 -18.85
CA LYS A 321 13.79 -2.15 -18.69
C LYS A 321 14.59 -2.57 -17.46
N LYS A 322 15.81 -2.05 -17.29
CA LYS A 322 16.67 -2.36 -16.14
C LYS A 322 16.04 -1.97 -14.81
N LEU A 323 15.32 -0.85 -14.75
CA LEU A 323 14.61 -0.40 -13.55
C LEU A 323 13.45 -1.35 -13.23
N ILE A 324 12.65 -1.73 -14.22
CA ILE A 324 11.52 -2.62 -14.02
C ILE A 324 11.97 -4.05 -13.66
N GLU A 325 13.04 -4.56 -14.24
CA GLU A 325 13.66 -5.84 -13.84
C GLU A 325 14.09 -5.81 -12.37
N LYS A 326 14.69 -4.70 -11.93
CA LYS A 326 15.04 -4.50 -10.51
C LYS A 326 13.79 -4.46 -9.63
N ALA A 327 12.73 -3.75 -10.05
CA ALA A 327 11.47 -3.68 -9.32
C ALA A 327 10.78 -5.06 -9.22
N LEU A 328 10.83 -5.87 -10.28
CA LEU A 328 10.33 -7.25 -10.29
C LEU A 328 11.09 -8.14 -9.30
N GLN A 329 12.42 -8.00 -9.25
CA GLN A 329 13.24 -8.72 -8.27
C GLN A 329 12.96 -8.29 -6.83
N GLU A 330 12.84 -6.98 -6.57
CA GLU A 330 12.58 -6.45 -5.23
C GLU A 330 11.19 -6.83 -4.72
N SER A 331 10.16 -6.69 -5.55
CA SER A 331 8.77 -7.07 -5.23
C SER A 331 8.60 -8.56 -4.93
N GLY A 332 9.42 -9.44 -5.52
CA GLY A 332 9.43 -10.87 -5.22
C GLY A 332 9.92 -11.22 -3.81
N ARG A 333 10.52 -10.26 -3.09
CA ARG A 333 11.05 -10.44 -1.72
C ARG A 333 10.18 -9.83 -0.64
N THR A 334 9.09 -9.15 -1.01
CA THR A 334 8.19 -8.52 -0.06
C THR A 334 7.13 -9.44 0.56
N PRO A 335 6.81 -10.64 0.03
CA PRO A 335 5.91 -11.55 0.72
C PRO A 335 6.43 -11.96 2.11
N TYR A 336 5.53 -12.05 3.08
CA TYR A 336 5.86 -12.51 4.42
C TYR A 336 4.72 -13.30 5.07
N LEU A 337 5.12 -14.24 5.94
CA LEU A 337 4.21 -15.01 6.78
C LEU A 337 3.69 -14.14 7.93
N LEU A 338 2.38 -13.91 7.99
CA LEU A 338 1.74 -13.08 9.00
C LEU A 338 1.29 -13.91 10.22
N PHE A 339 0.63 -15.04 9.98
CA PHE A 339 0.18 -15.96 11.01
C PHE A 339 0.49 -17.40 10.61
N ASP A 340 0.81 -18.24 11.61
CA ASP A 340 0.96 -19.69 11.47
C ASP A 340 0.38 -20.35 12.72
N ARG A 341 -0.55 -21.29 12.51
CA ARG A 341 -1.24 -22.02 13.58
C ARG A 341 -1.24 -23.50 13.26
N LEU A 342 -0.81 -24.28 14.24
CA LEU A 342 -0.97 -25.72 14.25
C LEU A 342 -2.17 -26.08 15.12
N VAL A 343 -3.10 -26.83 14.53
CA VAL A 343 -4.27 -27.36 15.21
C VAL A 343 -4.10 -28.87 15.29
N HIS A 344 -4.19 -29.41 16.51
CA HIS A 344 -4.02 -30.83 16.77
C HIS A 344 -5.35 -31.55 16.59
N LEU A 345 -5.32 -32.65 15.83
CA LEU A 345 -6.45 -33.58 15.73
C LEU A 345 -6.63 -34.31 17.06
N LYS A 346 -7.87 -34.63 17.42
CA LYS A 346 -8.17 -35.34 18.67
C LYS A 346 -7.92 -36.85 18.59
#